data_AF-A0A3C0WZI1-F1
#
_entry.id   AF-A0A3C0WZI1-F1
#
_cell.length_a   1.000
_cell.length_b   1.000
_cell.length_c   1.000
_cell.angle_alpha   90.00
_cell.angle_beta   90.00
_cell.angle_gamma   90.00
#
_symmetry.space_group_name_H-M   'P 1'
#
loop_
_entity.id
_entity.type
_entity.pdbx_description
1 polymer ?
#
loop_
_entity_poly.entity_id
_entity_poly.type
_entity_poly.pdbx_seq_one_letter_code
_entity_poly.pdbx_strand_id
1 'polypeptide(L)'
;AVRVLYYKQHIKLSGAVLPQTEIRNLLRRVNRDTLIDAVEVLRNNEDTVQNPQGYLYSVILNSVNAEHTSTILELPREMIDREMLYASD
;
A
#
# COMPACT_ATOMS: atom_id res chain seq x y z
N ALA A 1 0.94 -11.28 -12.14
CA ALA A 1 1.64 -10.23 -11.37
C ALA A 1 2.04 -10.70 -9.97
N VAL A 2 1.10 -11.11 -9.10
CA VAL A 2 1.36 -11.58 -7.72
C VAL A 2 2.49 -12.62 -7.62
N ARG A 3 2.47 -13.67 -8.45
CA ARG A 3 3.55 -14.67 -8.50
C ARG A 3 4.92 -14.07 -8.81
N VAL A 4 4.98 -13.07 -9.70
CA VAL A 4 6.24 -12.39 -10.06
C VAL A 4 6.74 -11.55 -8.89
N LEU A 5 5.85 -10.84 -8.19
CA LEU A 5 6.17 -10.10 -6.97
C LEU A 5 6.80 -11.02 -5.91
N TYR A 6 6.23 -12.21 -5.69
CA TYR A 6 6.69 -13.15 -4.67
C TYR A 6 8.17 -13.57 -4.78
N TYR A 7 8.68 -13.63 -6.01
CA TYR A 7 10.07 -14.03 -6.29
C TYR A 7 11.03 -12.85 -6.53
N LYS A 8 10.56 -11.60 -6.53
CA LYS A 8 11.46 -10.45 -6.63
C LYS A 8 12.33 -10.33 -5.39
N GLN A 9 13.61 -9.98 -5.60
CA GLN A 9 14.57 -9.75 -4.51
C GLN A 9 14.32 -8.42 -3.80
N HIS A 10 13.96 -7.40 -4.57
CA HIS A 10 13.60 -6.08 -4.06
C HIS A 10 12.65 -5.35 -5.02
N ILE A 11 11.90 -4.39 -4.51
CA ILE A 11 11.08 -3.46 -5.28
C ILE A 11 11.30 -2.05 -4.76
N LYS A 12 11.49 -1.10 -5.67
CA LYS A 12 11.44 0.32 -5.33
C LYS A 12 9.98 0.79 -5.38
N LEU A 13 9.46 1.27 -4.27
CA LEU A 13 8.10 1.80 -4.13
C LEU A 13 8.19 3.17 -3.46
N SER A 14 7.75 4.21 -4.17
CA SER A 14 7.72 5.60 -3.65
C SER A 14 9.01 6.06 -2.95
N GLY A 15 10.18 5.66 -3.48
CA GLY A 15 11.49 6.01 -2.92
C GLY A 15 12.06 5.00 -1.91
N ALA A 16 11.23 4.15 -1.30
CA ALA A 16 11.66 3.07 -0.43
C ALA A 16 12.02 1.81 -1.23
N VAL A 17 12.98 1.03 -0.75
CA VAL A 17 13.33 -0.28 -1.31
C VAL A 17 12.81 -1.36 -0.39
N LEU A 18 11.75 -2.06 -0.81
CA LEU A 18 11.17 -3.17 -0.06
C LEU A 18 11.99 -4.44 -0.34
N PRO A 19 12.54 -5.11 0.69
CA PRO A 19 13.22 -6.38 0.53
C PRO A 19 12.22 -7.52 0.31
N GLN A 20 12.70 -8.64 -0.25
CA GLN A 20 11.89 -9.82 -0.57
C GLN A 20 11.03 -10.33 0.60
N THR A 21 11.56 -10.32 1.82
CA THR A 21 10.83 -10.75 3.02
C THR A 21 9.56 -9.92 3.23
N GLU A 22 9.66 -8.60 3.10
CA GLU A 22 8.51 -7.70 3.25
C GLU A 22 7.52 -7.84 2.11
N ILE A 23 8.02 -8.00 0.87
CA ILE A 23 7.15 -8.28 -0.28
C ILE A 23 6.33 -9.55 -0.01
N ARG A 24 6.94 -10.63 0.48
CA ARG A 24 6.24 -11.88 0.80
C ARG A 24 5.24 -11.71 1.95
N ASN A 25 5.59 -10.95 2.98
CA ASN A 25 4.69 -10.66 4.10
C ASN A 25 3.43 -9.93 3.64
N LEU A 26 3.58 -8.91 2.77
CA LEU A 26 2.44 -8.21 2.17
C LEU A 26 1.62 -9.16 1.29
N LEU A 27 2.27 -9.97 0.44
CA LEU A 27 1.55 -10.87 -0.46
C LEU A 27 0.74 -11.97 0.25
N ARG A 28 1.10 -12.35 1.49
CA ARG A 28 0.29 -13.29 2.30
C ARG A 28 -1.09 -12.73 2.65
N ARG A 29 -1.24 -11.42 2.62
CA ARG A 29 -2.47 -10.70 2.97
C ARG A 29 -3.34 -10.39 1.76
N VAL A 30 -2.83 -10.62 0.55
CA VAL A 30 -3.61 -10.44 -0.69
C VAL A 30 -4.77 -11.40 -0.68
N ASN A 31 -5.98 -10.85 -0.67
CA ASN A 31 -7.21 -11.60 -0.85
C ASN A 31 -7.93 -11.17 -2.15
N ARG A 32 -9.12 -11.71 -2.39
CA ARG A 32 -9.91 -11.41 -3.59
C ARG A 32 -10.24 -9.91 -3.68
N ASP A 33 -10.66 -9.31 -2.57
CA ASP A 33 -11.13 -7.93 -2.52
C ASP A 33 -9.96 -6.97 -2.77
N THR A 34 -8.79 -7.26 -2.21
CA THR A 34 -7.54 -6.52 -2.51
C THR A 34 -7.23 -6.46 -4.00
N LEU A 35 -7.47 -7.56 -4.73
CA LEU A 35 -7.22 -7.63 -6.17
C LEU A 35 -8.31 -6.90 -6.98
N ILE A 36 -9.54 -6.88 -6.49
CA ILE A 36 -10.63 -6.10 -7.10
C ILE A 36 -10.31 -4.61 -6.99
N ASP A 37 -9.96 -4.13 -5.79
CA ASP A 37 -9.56 -2.74 -5.56
C ASP A 37 -8.39 -2.33 -6.45
N ALA A 38 -7.38 -3.21 -6.56
CA ALA A 38 -6.24 -2.98 -7.44
C ALA A 38 -6.65 -2.84 -8.92
N VAL A 39 -7.61 -3.65 -9.40
CA VAL A 39 -8.12 -3.55 -10.77
C VAL A 39 -8.92 -2.26 -10.97
N GLU A 40 -9.69 -1.82 -9.98
CA GLU A 40 -10.43 -0.56 -10.06
C GLU A 40 -9.50 0.65 -10.15
N VAL A 41 -8.44 0.69 -9.34
CA VAL A 41 -7.40 1.72 -9.42
C VAL A 41 -6.74 1.76 -10.80
N LEU A 42 -6.46 0.59 -11.38
CA LEU A 42 -5.88 0.52 -12.74
C LEU A 42 -6.86 1.02 -13.81
N ARG A 43 -8.15 0.68 -13.70
CA ARG A 43 -9.19 1.07 -14.66
C ARG A 43 -9.47 2.57 -14.65
N ASN A 44 -9.39 3.19 -13.47
CA ASN A 44 -9.68 4.61 -13.28
C ASN A 44 -8.45 5.51 -13.46
N ASN A 45 -7.27 4.94 -13.76
CA ASN A 45 -6.07 5.72 -14.01
C ASN A 45 -6.08 6.29 -15.43
N GLU A 46 -6.29 7.60 -15.54
CA GLU A 46 -6.27 8.34 -16.82
C GLU A 46 -4.85 8.81 -17.21
N ASP A 47 -3.89 8.75 -16.29
CA ASP A 47 -2.52 9.20 -16.51
C ASP A 47 -1.71 8.24 -17.39
N THR A 48 -0.76 8.80 -18.14
CA THR A 48 0.18 8.00 -18.94
C THR A 48 1.15 7.23 -18.05
N VAL A 49 1.05 5.90 -18.05
CA VAL A 49 1.92 5.03 -17.26
C VAL A 49 3.18 4.66 -18.05
N GLN A 50 4.32 5.25 -17.67
CA GLN A 50 5.62 4.99 -18.31
C GLN A 50 6.14 3.56 -18.08
N ASN A 51 5.83 2.96 -16.92
CA ASN A 51 6.21 1.58 -16.58
C ASN A 51 4.99 0.79 -16.09
N PRO A 52 4.22 0.15 -17.00
CA PRO A 52 3.00 -0.55 -16.65
C PRO A 52 3.20 -1.68 -15.64
N GLN A 53 4.32 -2.39 -15.70
CA GLN A 53 4.63 -3.47 -14.76
C GLN A 53 4.94 -2.94 -13.36
N GLY A 54 5.76 -1.88 -13.27
CA GLY A 54 6.06 -1.22 -12.01
C GLY A 54 4.83 -0.58 -11.37
N TYR A 55 3.96 -0.01 -12.19
CA TYR A 55 2.69 0.54 -11.74
C TYR A 55 1.75 -0.55 -11.19
N LEU A 56 1.55 -1.64 -11.93
CA LEU A 56 0.77 -2.80 -11.47
C LEU A 56 1.26 -3.36 -10.13
N TYR A 57 2.58 -3.44 -9.95
CA TYR A 57 3.18 -3.86 -8.68
C TYR A 57 2.89 -2.89 -7.54
N SER A 58 3.00 -1.59 -7.82
CA SER A 58 2.74 -0.54 -6.83
C SER A 58 1.28 -0.53 -6.41
N VAL A 59 0.35 -0.66 -7.37
CA VAL A 59 -1.09 -0.71 -7.09
C VAL A 59 -1.42 -1.93 -6.22
N ILE A 60 -0.94 -3.14 -6.56
CA ILE A 60 -1.19 -4.33 -5.74
C ILE A 60 -0.66 -4.15 -4.31
N LEU A 61 0.57 -3.66 -4.15
CA LEU A 61 1.17 -3.47 -2.83
C LEU A 61 0.46 -2.38 -2.02
N ASN A 62 0.01 -1.31 -2.68
CA ASN A 62 -0.75 -0.24 -2.04
C ASN A 62 -2.14 -0.71 -1.61
N SER A 63 -2.85 -1.49 -2.43
CA SER A 63 -4.15 -2.06 -2.08
C SER A 63 -4.06 -2.99 -0.86
N VAL A 64 -3.02 -3.81 -0.76
CA VAL A 64 -2.76 -4.62 0.45
C VAL A 64 -2.52 -3.74 1.68
N ASN A 65 -1.82 -2.63 1.51
CA ASN A 65 -1.47 -1.77 2.63
C ASN A 65 -2.66 -0.91 3.09
N ALA A 66 -3.55 -0.50 2.18
CA ALA A 66 -4.71 0.33 2.47
C ALA A 66 -5.63 -0.29 3.53
N GLU A 67 -5.75 -1.62 3.56
CA GLU A 67 -6.52 -2.39 4.56
C GLU A 67 -5.92 -2.29 5.99
N HIS A 68 -4.69 -1.78 6.15
CA HIS A 68 -4.03 -1.55 7.45
C HIS A 68 -3.64 -0.09 7.69
N THR A 69 -3.81 0.80 6.71
CA THR A 69 -3.65 2.24 6.92
C THR A 69 -4.78 2.81 7.80
N SER A 70 -5.88 2.09 7.98
CA SER A 70 -6.86 2.35 9.05
C SER A 70 -6.23 2.33 10.45
N THR A 71 -5.10 1.63 10.65
CA THR A 71 -4.33 1.62 11.90
C THR A 71 -3.31 2.77 11.99
N ILE A 72 -3.01 3.48 10.90
CA ILE A 72 -2.13 4.67 10.92
C ILE A 72 -2.85 5.88 11.54
N LEU A 73 -4.18 5.91 11.52
CA LEU A 73 -5.00 6.93 12.18
C LEU A 73 -5.31 6.61 13.65
N GLU A 74 -4.92 5.44 14.16
CA GLU A 74 -4.97 5.16 15.60
C GLU A 74 -3.67 5.64 16.24
N LEU A 75 -3.58 6.96 16.48
CA LEU A 75 -2.56 7.49 17.39
C LEU A 75 -2.68 6.74 18.73
N PRO A 76 -1.58 6.21 19.30
CA PRO A 76 -1.59 5.67 20.65
C PRO A 76 -2.23 6.70 21.59
N ARG A 77 -3.12 6.28 22.50
CA ARG A 77 -3.82 7.22 23.40
C ARG A 77 -2.85 8.08 24.22
N GLU A 78 -1.63 7.60 24.40
CA GLU A 78 -0.52 8.31 25.07
C GLU A 78 0.02 9.50 24.27
N MET A 79 -0.23 9.57 22.96
CA MET A 79 0.22 10.64 22.05
C MET A 79 -0.87 11.68 21.74
N ILE A 80 -2.11 11.47 22.19
CA ILE A 80 -3.16 12.48 22.09
C ILE A 80 -3.05 13.37 23.32
N ASP A 81 -2.17 14.37 23.25
CA ASP A 81 -2.12 15.42 24.27
C ASP A 81 -3.46 16.16 24.27
N ARG A 82 -3.99 16.42 25.47
CA ARG A 82 -5.28 17.11 25.66
C ARG A 82 -5.36 18.46 24.95
N GLU A 83 -4.22 19.09 24.65
CA GLU A 83 -4.14 20.36 23.91
C GLU A 83 -4.47 20.21 22.42
N MET A 84 -4.23 19.04 21.80
CA MET A 84 -4.57 18.80 20.39
C MET A 84 -6.07 18.63 20.13
N LEU A 85 -6.87 18.39 21.19
CA LEU A 85 -8.33 18.27 21.10
C LEU A 85 -9.06 19.62 21.17
N TYR A 86 -8.35 20.71 21.47
CA TYR A 86 -8.94 22.05 21.63
C TYR A 86 -8.26 23.13 20.78
N ALA A 87 -7.41 22.75 19.81
CA ALA A 87 -6.95 23.70 18.79
C ALA A 87 -8.09 23.96 17.77
N SER A 88 -9.11 24.68 18.24
CA SER A 88 -10.13 25.33 17.43
C SER A 88 -9.79 26.81 17.41
N ASP A 89 -9.41 27.32 16.24
CA ASP A 89 -9.71 28.69 15.83
C ASP A 89 -10.67 28.60 14.64
#